data_AF-A0AB73K9V3-F1
#
_entry.id   AF-A0AB73K9V3-F1
#
_cell.length_a   1.000
_cell.length_b   1.000
_cell.length_c   1.000
_cell.angle_alpha   90.00
_cell.angle_beta   90.00
_cell.angle_gamma   90.00
#
_symmetry.space_group_name_H-M   'P 1'
#
loop_
_entity.id
_entity.type
_entity.pdbx_description
1 polymer ?
#
loop_
_entity_poly.entity_id
_entity_poly.type
_entity_poly.pdbx_seq_one_letter_code
_entity_poly.pdbx_strand_id
1 'polypeptide(L)' 'MRDFKRYDDIPKVLKIKVYEYFKSNEENTIPALSKIFNISPAQLSRIITEMQLEEKIQLKV' A
#
# COMPACT_ATOMS: atom_id res chain seq x y z
N MET A 1 -8.17 -29.53 7.61
CA MET A 1 -7.38 -28.58 6.78
C MET A 1 -6.97 -27.43 7.69
N ARG A 2 -5.68 -27.15 7.85
CA ARG A 2 -5.25 -25.89 8.48
C ARG A 2 -5.30 -24.83 7.38
N ASP A 3 -6.38 -24.06 7.36
CA ASP A 3 -6.42 -22.79 6.65
C ASP A 3 -5.39 -21.87 7.29
N PHE A 4 -4.19 -21.88 6.73
CA PHE A 4 -3.20 -20.83 6.96
C PHE A 4 -3.78 -19.56 6.34
N LYS A 5 -4.60 -18.85 7.12
CA LYS A 5 -5.11 -17.52 6.78
C LYS A 5 -3.94 -16.63 6.41
N ARG A 6 -3.78 -16.46 5.09
CA ARG A 6 -3.27 -15.29 4.36
C ARG A 6 -2.88 -14.12 5.27
N TYR A 7 -1.66 -14.15 5.80
CA TYR A 7 -1.00 -12.94 6.29
C TYR A 7 -0.43 -12.09 5.12
N ASP A 8 -0.62 -12.55 3.87
CA ASP A 8 -0.16 -11.88 2.64
C ASP A 8 -1.24 -11.07 1.90
N ASP A 9 -2.53 -11.24 2.20
CA ASP A 9 -3.60 -10.50 1.51
C ASP A 9 -3.94 -9.20 2.25
N ILE A 10 -3.12 -8.16 2.02
CA ILE A 10 -3.50 -6.79 2.39
C ILE A 10 -4.75 -6.42 1.57
N PRO A 11 -5.89 -6.09 2.22
CA PRO A 11 -7.12 -5.80 1.50
C PRO A 11 -6.91 -4.71 0.45
N LYS A 12 -7.44 -4.90 -0.77
CA LYS A 12 -7.32 -3.91 -1.85
C LYS A 12 -7.76 -2.51 -1.42
N VAL A 13 -8.81 -2.43 -0.61
CA VAL A 13 -9.31 -1.18 0.00
C VAL A 13 -8.23 -0.51 0.87
N LEU A 14 -7.47 -1.29 1.63
CA LEU A 14 -6.39 -0.77 2.46
C LEU A 14 -5.21 -0.27 1.61
N LYS A 15 -4.87 -1.00 0.53
CA LYS A 15 -3.83 -0.58 -0.43
C LYS A 15 -4.17 0.78 -1.07
N ILE A 16 -5.41 0.94 -1.52
CA ILE A 16 -5.91 2.19 -2.10
C ILE A 16 -5.82 3.32 -1.06
N LYS A 17 -6.33 3.12 0.16
CA LYS A 17 -6.27 4.13 1.21
C LYS A 17 -4.83 4.55 1.55
N VAL A 18 -3.91 3.59 1.67
CA VAL A 18 -2.49 3.87 1.94
C VAL A 18 -1.89 4.71 0.81
N TYR A 19 -2.18 4.36 -0.45
CA TYR A 19 -1.67 5.06 -1.61
C TYR A 19 -2.27 6.47 -1.78
N GLU A 20 -3.57 6.63 -1.55
CA GLU A 20 -4.23 7.95 -1.53
C GLU A 20 -3.63 8.85 -0.45
N TYR A 21 -3.38 8.31 0.75
CA TYR A 21 -2.78 9.05 1.86
C TYR A 21 -1.33 9.45 1.59
N PHE A 22 -0.58 8.58 0.88
CA PHE A 22 0.77 8.86 0.37
C PHE A 22 0.75 9.96 -0.71
N LYS A 23 -0.21 9.93 -1.64
CA LYS A 23 -0.32 10.90 -2.73
C LYS A 23 -0.85 12.27 -2.27
N SER A 24 -1.71 12.29 -1.26
CA SER A 24 -2.36 13.52 -0.77
C SER A 24 -1.48 14.37 0.15
N ASN A 25 -0.33 13.87 0.61
CA ASN A 25 0.53 14.58 1.55
C ASN A 25 1.98 14.39 1.12
N GLU A 26 2.59 15.43 0.54
CA GLU A 26 4.00 15.39 0.10
C GLU A 26 4.98 15.10 1.26
N GLU A 27 4.58 15.32 2.51
CA GLU A 27 5.41 15.11 3.71
C GLU A 27 5.27 13.70 4.34
N ASN A 28 4.36 12.85 3.86
CA ASN A 28 4.13 11.54 4.44
C ASN A 28 5.18 10.51 3.99
N THR A 29 6.27 10.45 4.75
CA THR A 29 7.30 9.43 4.58
C THR A 29 6.78 8.03 4.95
N ILE A 30 7.36 6.99 4.36
CA ILE A 30 7.02 5.59 4.64
C ILE A 30 7.02 5.25 6.15
N PRO A 31 7.97 5.74 6.99
CA PRO A 31 7.91 5.54 8.44
C PRO A 31 6.68 6.13 9.12
N ALA A 32 6.18 7.28 8.67
CA ALA A 32 4.98 7.91 9.23
C ALA A 32 3.73 7.09 8.88
N LEU A 33 3.60 6.71 7.61
CA LEU A 33 2.50 5.87 7.13
C LEU A 33 2.50 4.48 7.78
N SER A 34 3.68 3.90 8.00
CA SER A 34 3.84 2.62 8.72
C SER A 34 3.22 2.67 10.12
N LYS A 35 3.40 3.78 10.84
CA LYS A 35 2.78 4.00 12.17
C LYS A 35 1.27 4.23 12.08
N ILE A 36 0.81 5.02 11.12
CA ILE A 36 -0.62 5.36 10.95
C ILE A 36 -1.44 4.12 10.62
N PHE A 37 -0.94 3.30 9.69
CA PHE A 37 -1.67 2.12 9.22
C PHE A 37 -1.35 0.86 10.03
N ASN A 38 -0.40 0.93 10.97
CA ASN A 38 0.12 -0.21 11.71
C ASN A 38 0.58 -1.37 10.79
N ILE A 39 1.28 -1.01 9.71
CA ILE A 39 1.79 -1.93 8.69
C ILE A 39 3.31 -1.81 8.66
N SER A 40 4.02 -2.91 8.40
CA SER A 40 5.47 -2.86 8.28
C SER A 40 5.93 -1.93 7.14
N PRO A 41 7.06 -1.20 7.29
CA PRO A 41 7.58 -0.34 6.21
C PRO A 41 7.83 -1.10 4.90
N ALA A 42 8.20 -2.38 5.00
CA ALA A 42 8.41 -3.26 3.85
C ALA A 42 7.12 -3.52 3.08
N GLN A 43 6.02 -3.84 3.79
CA GLN A 43 4.71 -4.01 3.18
C GLN A 43 4.20 -2.68 2.60
N LEU A 44 4.42 -1.56 3.28
CA LEU A 44 3.98 -0.26 2.81
C LEU A 44 4.71 0.17 1.52
N SER A 45 6.02 -0.08 1.45
CA SER A 45 6.82 0.13 0.24
C SER A 45 6.34 -0.72 -0.94
N ARG A 46 5.99 -1.99 -0.66
CA ARG A 46 5.40 -2.88 -1.66
C ARG A 46 4.06 -2.36 -2.17
N ILE A 47 3.15 -1.94 -1.28
CA ILE A 47 1.86 -1.36 -1.65
C ILE A 47 2.04 -0.15 -2.56
N ILE A 48 2.90 0.80 -2.16
CA ILE A 48 3.12 2.04 -2.93
C ILE A 48 3.66 1.69 -4.32
N THR A 49 4.63 0.77 -4.39
CA THR A 49 5.24 0.34 -5.66
C THR A 49 4.22 -0.35 -6.57
N GLU A 50 3.40 -1.25 -6.03
CA GLU A 50 2.32 -1.94 -6.77
C GLU A 50 1.33 -0.91 -7.34
N MET A 51 0.85 0.02 -6.52
CA MET A 51 -0.13 1.03 -6.91
C MET A 51 0.43 2.04 -7.93
N GLN A 52 1.70 2.45 -7.81
CA GLN A 52 2.37 3.31 -8.79
C GLN A 52 2.53 2.61 -10.14
N LEU A 53 2.84 1.30 -10.14
CA LEU A 53 2.94 0.52 -11.37
C LEU A 53 1.57 0.40 -12.05
N GLU A 54 0.51 0.12 -11.29
CA GLU A 54 -0.87 0.08 -11.80
C GLU A 54 -1.30 1.43 -12.40
N GLU A 55 -0.99 2.55 -11.74
CA GLU A 55 -1.29 3.90 -12.24
C GLU A 55 -0.57 4.20 -13.57
N LYS A 56 0.70 3.83 -13.69
CA LYS A 56 1.48 4.00 -14.93
C LYS A 56 0.95 3.17 -16.09
N ILE A 57 0.45 1.96 -15.81
CA ILE A 57 -0.13 1.09 -16.84
C ILE A 57 -1.45 1.66 -17.37
N GLN A 58 -2.29 2.22 -16.48
CA GLN A 58 -3.58 2.81 -16.88
C GLN A 58 -3.43 4.12 -17.68
N LEU A 59 -2.40 4.92 -17.44
CA LEU A 59 -2.16 6.19 -18.16
C LEU A 59 -1.67 6.03 -19.61
N LYS A 60 -1.48 4.80 -20.11
CA LYS A 60 -0.98 4.52 -21.46
C LYS A 60 -2.06 4.00 -22.44
N VAL A 61 -3.34 4.13 -22.09
CA VAL A 61 -4.49 3.76 -22.93
C VAL A 61 -5.19 5.01 -23.45
#